data_AF-A0A9D6MZG8-F1
#
_entry.id   AF-A0A9D6MZG8-F1
#
_cell.length_a   1.000
_cell.length_b   1.000
_cell.length_c   1.000
_cell.angle_alpha   90.00
_cell.angle_beta   90.00
_cell.angle_gamma   90.00
#
_symmetry.space_group_name_H-M   'P 1'
#
loop_
_entity.id
_entity.type
_entity.pdbx_description
1 polymer ?
#
loop_
_entity_poly.entity_id
_entity_poly.type
_entity_poly.pdbx_seq_one_letter_code
_entity_poly.pdbx_strand_id
1 'polypeptide(L)'
;MNPQSGHPHRPDTSFDGGDLDCGGGLLLLIRRHIDPLPRGGLLEILSTDASVEGDLPSWCRLTGNELVSWIKSGRQSAYLVCKGALSERSVAPSVSSPVDPRSPIRPVLIPDRFPPPSPCPAIEPLSVLGIGSWPRPRWMIQAVHEHLEGRLSEKDFQATADDAVRLAVEAQLRAGVDVLTDGEQRRDSYASFVGSRLDNCQLIPLTDLTAMVDDREKFQKELRALDIPAAEVRHPVVFGRLGRSRPLAVHEAVFLRSLTATPIKIALPGPYLLTRTMWLDCLRERPYETREDLARDVVRVLREELRFLLAEGVSLVQFDEPVLTEVVFSGGHQKRSFMCGALSEKKSPEHELAFAAELLNELIAGLPAERIALHTCRGNWTRDEAAALTGGYQPLLSFLKSVKVGVLFLELCTPRAGEMEILRDLPERLRMGVGVVNQKRERVETVDEIVAKARRAIAMFGRERVLLTPDCGFATFADNPVASAAIAEAKLETIARARSVLLNNG
;
A
#
# COMPACT_ATOMS: atom_id res chain seq x y z
N MET A 1 39.84 14.49 -23.81
CA MET A 1 38.98 13.65 -24.68
C MET A 1 38.39 14.57 -25.73
N ASN A 2 38.44 14.22 -27.01
CA ASN A 2 37.86 15.04 -28.10
C ASN A 2 36.35 14.80 -28.22
N PRO A 3 35.57 15.78 -28.72
CA PRO A 3 34.14 15.59 -28.93
C PRO A 3 33.88 14.52 -29.99
N GLN A 4 32.88 13.67 -29.75
CA GLN A 4 32.45 12.59 -30.63
C GLN A 4 31.22 13.02 -31.44
N SER A 5 30.92 12.31 -32.53
CA SER A 5 29.72 12.55 -33.34
C SER A 5 28.42 12.07 -32.68
N GLY A 6 28.53 11.24 -31.65
CA GLY A 6 27.42 10.61 -30.93
C GLY A 6 27.92 9.89 -29.69
N HIS A 7 27.01 9.57 -28.76
CA HIS A 7 27.35 8.81 -27.57
C HIS A 7 27.46 7.32 -27.91
N PRO A 8 28.50 6.61 -27.43
CA PRO A 8 28.68 5.18 -27.71
C PRO A 8 27.68 4.30 -26.94
N HIS A 9 27.04 4.85 -25.90
CA HIS A 9 26.03 4.18 -25.08
C HIS A 9 24.84 5.11 -24.86
N ARG A 10 23.64 4.52 -24.73
CA ARG A 10 22.43 5.27 -24.36
C ARG A 10 22.48 5.64 -22.87
N PRO A 11 22.17 6.88 -22.48
CA PRO A 11 22.07 7.24 -21.06
C PRO A 11 20.89 6.54 -20.38
N ASP A 12 21.05 6.25 -19.09
CA ASP A 12 19.97 5.72 -18.24
C ASP A 12 19.07 6.85 -17.71
N THR A 13 19.62 8.06 -17.55
CA THR A 13 18.88 9.30 -17.25
C THR A 13 19.58 10.50 -17.90
N SER A 14 18.84 11.58 -18.19
CA SER A 14 19.40 12.82 -18.72
C SER A 14 18.76 14.06 -18.10
N PHE A 15 19.47 15.18 -18.11
CA PHE A 15 18.91 16.50 -17.81
C PHE A 15 19.63 17.62 -18.55
N ASP A 16 18.97 18.76 -18.70
CA ASP A 16 19.54 19.98 -19.26
C ASP A 16 19.93 20.97 -18.15
N GLY A 17 21.23 21.23 -18.05
CA GLY A 17 21.83 22.16 -17.09
C GLY A 17 21.86 23.61 -17.58
N GLY A 18 21.44 23.90 -18.81
CA GLY A 18 21.38 25.26 -19.34
C GLY A 18 22.75 25.94 -19.36
N ASP A 19 22.82 27.17 -18.85
CA ASP A 19 24.01 28.01 -18.74
C ASP A 19 24.67 27.96 -17.35
N LEU A 20 24.31 26.98 -16.52
CA LEU A 20 24.91 26.81 -15.20
C LEU A 20 26.35 26.27 -15.32
N ASP A 21 27.28 26.92 -14.63
CA ASP A 21 28.64 26.43 -14.44
C ASP A 21 28.73 25.42 -13.25
N CYS A 22 29.85 24.70 -13.14
CA CYS A 22 30.05 23.71 -12.07
C CYS A 22 30.08 24.33 -10.65
N GLY A 23 30.50 25.59 -10.50
CA GLY A 23 30.45 26.33 -9.23
C GLY A 23 29.08 26.96 -8.92
N GLY A 24 28.28 27.23 -9.96
CA GLY A 24 27.03 28.00 -9.94
C GLY A 24 25.76 27.16 -9.78
N GLY A 25 25.90 25.85 -9.56
CA GLY A 25 24.78 24.96 -9.21
C GLY A 25 24.64 23.71 -10.09
N LEU A 26 25.37 23.61 -11.20
CA LEU A 26 25.30 22.44 -12.08
C LEU A 26 25.65 21.15 -11.32
N LEU A 27 26.62 21.18 -10.41
CA LEU A 27 27.01 20.01 -9.61
C LEU A 27 25.89 19.50 -8.68
N LEU A 28 24.99 20.37 -8.23
CA LEU A 28 23.83 19.95 -7.42
C LEU A 28 22.83 19.17 -8.27
N LEU A 29 22.61 19.61 -9.52
CA LEU A 29 21.79 18.88 -10.49
C LEU A 29 22.45 17.55 -10.85
N ILE A 30 23.75 17.54 -11.13
CA ILE A 30 24.50 16.30 -11.40
C ILE A 30 24.33 15.31 -10.24
N ARG A 31 24.52 15.74 -8.99
CA ARG A 31 24.31 14.90 -7.79
C ARG A 31 22.90 14.35 -7.70
N ARG A 32 21.89 15.21 -7.87
CA ARG A 32 20.48 14.80 -7.86
C ARG A 32 20.19 13.66 -8.85
N HIS A 33 20.85 13.64 -10.00
CA HIS A 33 20.61 12.64 -11.03
C HIS A 33 21.60 11.46 -11.02
N ILE A 34 22.83 11.63 -10.52
CA ILE A 34 23.85 10.56 -10.48
C ILE A 34 23.82 9.76 -9.17
N ASP A 35 23.46 10.39 -8.04
CA ASP A 35 23.43 9.72 -6.73
C ASP A 35 22.41 8.57 -6.68
N PRO A 36 21.22 8.66 -7.32
CA PRO A 36 20.29 7.54 -7.38
C PRO A 36 20.72 6.39 -8.29
N LEU A 37 21.65 6.62 -9.24
CA LEU A 37 22.07 5.57 -10.17
C LEU A 37 22.86 4.47 -9.45
N PRO A 38 22.75 3.19 -9.87
CA PRO A 38 23.71 2.18 -9.45
C PRO A 38 25.09 2.49 -10.03
N ARG A 39 26.14 1.89 -9.46
CA ARG A 39 27.47 1.91 -10.11
C ARG A 39 27.36 1.24 -11.49
N GLY A 40 27.98 1.83 -12.51
CA GLY A 40 27.80 1.48 -13.93
C GLY A 40 26.66 2.22 -14.64
N GLY A 41 25.83 2.99 -13.93
CA GLY A 41 24.76 3.80 -14.51
C GLY A 41 25.28 5.03 -15.26
N LEU A 42 24.65 5.37 -16.38
CA LEU A 42 25.02 6.47 -17.28
C LEU A 42 24.06 7.65 -17.16
N LEU A 43 24.62 8.83 -16.95
CA LEU A 43 23.94 10.11 -16.89
C LEU A 43 24.38 10.97 -18.08
N GLU A 44 23.42 11.49 -18.86
CA GLU A 44 23.68 12.54 -19.85
C GLU A 44 23.40 13.93 -19.28
N ILE A 45 24.35 14.84 -19.46
CA ILE A 45 24.30 16.23 -19.00
C ILE A 45 24.37 17.12 -20.22
N LEU A 46 23.31 17.86 -20.51
CA LEU A 46 23.35 18.91 -21.53
C LEU A 46 23.77 20.22 -20.88
N SER A 47 24.67 20.97 -21.51
CA SER A 47 25.11 22.28 -21.03
C SER A 47 25.47 23.20 -22.19
N THR A 48 25.23 24.48 -22.00
CA THR A 48 25.59 25.56 -22.93
C THR A 48 26.70 26.46 -22.39
N ASP A 49 27.13 26.22 -21.14
CA ASP A 49 28.24 26.95 -20.51
C ASP A 49 29.59 26.36 -20.93
N ALA A 50 30.52 27.24 -21.33
CA ALA A 50 31.80 26.84 -21.89
C ALA A 50 32.79 26.31 -20.83
N SER A 51 32.64 26.70 -19.55
CA SER A 51 33.53 26.27 -18.46
C SER A 51 33.38 24.77 -18.13
N VAL A 52 32.18 24.22 -18.37
CA VAL A 52 31.85 22.82 -18.11
C VAL A 52 32.74 21.86 -18.89
N GLU A 53 33.22 22.25 -20.06
CA GLU A 53 34.16 21.46 -20.88
C GLU A 53 35.48 21.17 -20.14
N GLY A 54 35.94 22.09 -19.29
CA GLY A 54 37.14 21.94 -18.46
C GLY A 54 36.87 21.36 -17.07
N ASP A 55 35.76 21.77 -16.45
CA ASP A 55 35.48 21.50 -15.05
C ASP A 55 34.86 20.12 -14.81
N LEU A 56 33.93 19.69 -15.67
CA LEU A 56 33.23 18.43 -15.52
C LEU A 56 34.17 17.20 -15.56
N PRO A 57 35.17 17.11 -16.46
CA PRO A 57 36.15 16.03 -16.43
C PRO A 57 36.95 15.99 -15.12
N SER A 58 37.24 17.15 -14.53
CA SER A 58 37.96 17.26 -13.25
C SER A 58 37.09 16.78 -12.09
N TRP A 59 35.82 17.17 -12.06
CA TRP A 59 34.85 16.68 -11.09
C TRP A 59 34.66 15.17 -11.17
N CYS A 60 34.57 14.59 -12.37
CA CYS A 60 34.44 13.15 -12.56
C CYS A 60 35.61 12.40 -11.90
N ARG A 61 36.85 12.83 -12.14
CA ARG A 61 38.05 12.25 -11.51
C ARG A 61 38.03 12.35 -9.98
N LEU A 62 37.64 13.50 -9.44
CA LEU A 62 37.58 13.74 -7.99
C LEU A 62 36.52 12.90 -7.28
N THR A 63 35.43 12.56 -7.98
CA THR A 63 34.29 11.83 -7.41
C THR A 63 34.30 10.34 -7.74
N GLY A 64 35.31 9.86 -8.46
CA GLY A 64 35.41 8.46 -8.87
C GLY A 64 34.39 8.07 -9.94
N ASN A 65 33.93 9.02 -10.73
CA ASN A 65 33.03 8.81 -11.88
C ASN A 65 33.84 8.87 -13.19
N GLU A 66 33.36 8.18 -14.22
CA GLU A 66 34.02 8.13 -15.52
C GLU A 66 33.28 9.00 -16.54
N LEU A 67 33.99 9.97 -17.16
CA LEU A 67 33.47 10.66 -18.33
C LEU A 67 33.66 9.76 -19.57
N VAL A 68 32.57 9.18 -20.07
CA VAL A 68 32.55 8.16 -21.12
C VAL A 68 32.71 8.77 -22.50
N SER A 69 31.98 9.85 -22.78
CA SER A 69 32.03 10.56 -24.05
C SER A 69 31.42 11.94 -23.91
N TRP A 70 31.68 12.80 -24.88
CA TRP A 70 30.94 14.05 -25.00
C TRP A 70 30.81 14.46 -26.47
N ILE A 71 29.77 15.23 -26.77
CA ILE A 71 29.40 15.70 -28.12
C ILE A 71 29.28 17.22 -28.05
N LYS A 72 29.62 17.91 -29.15
CA LYS A 72 29.42 19.35 -29.29
C LYS A 72 28.55 19.65 -30.51
N SER A 73 27.41 20.30 -30.29
CA SER A 73 26.49 20.74 -31.34
C SER A 73 26.23 22.24 -31.19
N GLY A 74 26.93 23.05 -31.99
CA GLY A 74 26.87 24.51 -31.88
C GLY A 74 27.36 25.00 -30.50
N ARG A 75 26.47 25.66 -29.75
CA ARG A 75 26.76 26.16 -28.39
C ARG A 75 26.43 25.16 -27.28
N GLN A 76 25.80 24.03 -27.60
CA GLN A 76 25.42 23.02 -26.61
C GLN A 76 26.39 21.83 -26.67
N SER A 77 26.84 21.39 -25.50
CA SER A 77 27.60 20.17 -25.30
C SER A 77 26.76 19.16 -24.53
N ALA A 78 26.87 17.89 -24.90
CA ALA A 78 26.28 16.76 -24.18
C ALA A 78 27.40 15.89 -23.62
N TYR A 79 27.38 15.64 -22.31
CA TYR A 79 28.40 14.85 -21.62
C TYR A 79 27.77 13.59 -21.04
N LEU A 80 28.36 12.43 -21.35
CA LEU A 80 27.92 11.14 -20.82
C LEU A 80 28.86 10.70 -19.70
N VAL A 81 28.35 10.64 -18.48
CA VAL A 81 29.10 10.31 -17.27
C VAL A 81 28.58 9.01 -16.68
N CYS A 82 29.47 8.08 -16.37
CA CYS A 82 29.18 6.84 -15.66
C CYS A 82 29.42 7.02 -14.16
N LYS A 83 28.51 6.49 -13.32
CA LYS A 83 28.75 6.39 -11.88
C LYS A 83 29.75 5.26 -11.60
N GLY A 84 30.93 5.57 -11.07
CA GLY A 84 32.04 4.59 -11.05
C GLY A 84 32.68 4.40 -12.43
N ALA A 85 33.36 3.28 -12.65
CA ALA A 85 33.94 2.94 -13.94
C ALA A 85 32.91 2.30 -14.89
N LEU A 86 33.01 2.56 -16.19
CA LEU A 86 32.15 1.97 -17.22
C LEU A 86 32.29 0.44 -17.29
N SER A 87 33.45 -0.11 -16.91
CA SER A 87 33.67 -1.55 -16.78
C SER A 87 32.80 -2.21 -15.72
N GLU A 88 32.29 -1.44 -14.75
CA GLU A 88 31.37 -1.90 -13.71
C GLU A 88 29.92 -1.96 -14.20
N ARG A 89 29.64 -1.44 -15.41
CA ARG A 89 28.35 -1.60 -16.07
C ARG A 89 28.17 -3.08 -16.42
N SER A 90 27.56 -3.84 -15.52
CA SER A 90 26.85 -5.04 -15.91
C SER A 90 25.88 -4.65 -17.02
N VAL A 91 25.82 -5.40 -18.12
CA VAL A 91 24.74 -5.26 -19.10
C VAL A 91 23.46 -5.45 -18.30
N ALA A 92 22.85 -4.34 -17.88
CA ALA A 92 21.59 -4.39 -17.18
C ALA A 92 20.67 -5.12 -18.15
N PRO A 93 19.93 -6.15 -17.70
CA PRO A 93 18.79 -6.58 -18.47
C PRO A 93 18.01 -5.29 -18.73
N SER A 94 17.70 -5.05 -20.00
CA SER A 94 16.85 -3.92 -20.38
C SER A 94 15.74 -3.83 -19.33
N VAL A 95 15.51 -2.62 -18.78
CA VAL A 95 14.26 -2.28 -18.10
C VAL A 95 13.19 -3.10 -18.77
N SER A 96 12.55 -3.99 -18.00
CA SER A 96 11.61 -4.99 -18.52
C SER A 96 10.92 -4.40 -19.72
N SER A 97 11.07 -5.03 -20.89
CA SER A 97 10.36 -4.59 -22.09
C SER A 97 8.94 -4.23 -21.68
N PRO A 98 8.35 -3.11 -22.18
CA PRO A 98 7.01 -2.69 -21.80
C PRO A 98 6.15 -3.94 -21.73
N VAL A 99 5.62 -4.22 -20.53
CA VAL A 99 4.98 -5.50 -20.23
C VAL A 99 4.07 -5.79 -21.39
N ASP A 100 4.35 -6.84 -22.17
CA ASP A 100 3.60 -7.04 -23.40
C ASP A 100 2.14 -7.26 -22.97
N PRO A 101 1.21 -6.35 -23.30
CA PRO A 101 -0.20 -6.53 -22.97
C PRO A 101 -0.77 -7.80 -23.65
N ARG A 102 0.02 -8.45 -24.51
CA ARG A 102 -0.24 -9.75 -25.15
C ARG A 102 0.38 -10.94 -24.42
N SER A 103 0.78 -10.78 -23.15
CA SER A 103 1.12 -11.93 -22.30
C SER A 103 -0.03 -12.95 -22.38
N PRO A 104 0.24 -14.23 -22.66
CA PRO A 104 -0.82 -15.19 -22.93
C PRO A 104 -1.76 -15.29 -21.72
N ILE A 105 -3.06 -15.14 -21.98
CA ILE A 105 -4.10 -15.28 -20.96
C ILE A 105 -3.98 -16.68 -20.35
N ARG A 106 -3.75 -16.71 -19.05
CA ARG A 106 -3.64 -17.95 -18.29
C ARG A 106 -5.03 -18.53 -18.04
N PRO A 107 -5.22 -19.85 -18.20
CA PRO A 107 -6.45 -20.50 -17.80
C PRO A 107 -6.65 -20.34 -16.28
N VAL A 108 -7.88 -20.01 -15.88
CA VAL A 108 -8.23 -19.89 -14.46
C VAL A 108 -8.40 -21.28 -13.87
N LEU A 109 -7.58 -21.60 -12.88
CA LEU A 109 -7.70 -22.83 -12.10
C LEU A 109 -8.39 -22.50 -10.77
N ILE A 110 -9.55 -23.11 -10.55
CA ILE A 110 -10.30 -22.99 -9.30
C ILE A 110 -10.14 -24.31 -8.56
N PRO A 111 -9.67 -24.33 -7.30
CA PRO A 111 -9.58 -25.56 -6.53
C PRO A 111 -10.97 -26.20 -6.33
N ASP A 112 -11.09 -27.50 -6.61
CA ASP A 112 -12.34 -28.25 -6.41
C ASP A 112 -12.69 -28.45 -4.93
N ARG A 113 -11.69 -28.32 -4.05
CA ARG A 113 -11.83 -28.51 -2.60
C ARG A 113 -10.94 -27.52 -1.87
N PHE A 114 -11.39 -27.13 -0.69
CA PHE A 114 -10.65 -26.27 0.22
C PHE A 114 -10.47 -26.96 1.57
N PRO A 115 -9.34 -26.74 2.23
CA PRO A 115 -9.15 -27.23 3.59
C PRO A 115 -10.21 -26.62 4.54
N PRO A 116 -10.60 -27.33 5.61
CA PRO A 116 -11.39 -26.74 6.68
C PRO A 116 -10.54 -25.73 7.49
N PRO A 117 -11.16 -24.75 8.17
CA PRO A 117 -10.45 -23.90 9.11
C PRO A 117 -9.74 -24.72 10.19
N SER A 118 -8.48 -24.40 10.47
CA SER A 118 -7.73 -25.02 11.58
C SER A 118 -8.04 -24.31 12.90
N PRO A 119 -7.89 -24.99 14.05
CA PRO A 119 -7.93 -24.34 15.35
C PRO A 119 -6.92 -23.19 15.44
N CYS A 120 -7.26 -22.15 16.18
CA CYS A 120 -6.39 -20.99 16.41
C CYS A 120 -6.53 -20.47 17.84
N PRO A 121 -5.51 -19.77 18.37
CA PRO A 121 -5.64 -19.05 19.63
C PRO A 121 -6.81 -18.04 19.59
N ALA A 122 -7.58 -17.99 20.67
CA ALA A 122 -8.67 -17.04 20.84
C ALA A 122 -8.14 -15.60 21.02
N ILE A 123 -8.95 -14.62 20.64
CA ILE A 123 -8.66 -13.20 20.87
C ILE A 123 -9.55 -12.74 22.03
N GLU A 124 -8.95 -12.48 23.19
CA GLU A 124 -9.66 -12.14 24.42
C GLU A 124 -10.29 -10.73 24.37
N PRO A 125 -11.27 -10.44 25.24
CA PRO A 125 -11.76 -9.09 25.44
C PRO A 125 -10.62 -8.13 25.82
N LEU A 126 -10.72 -6.88 25.34
CA LEU A 126 -9.72 -5.82 25.53
C LEU A 126 -8.33 -6.14 24.95
N SER A 127 -8.20 -7.17 24.12
CA SER A 127 -6.94 -7.44 23.42
C SER A 127 -6.46 -6.22 22.63
N VAL A 128 -5.15 -5.98 22.70
CA VAL A 128 -4.43 -4.93 21.99
C VAL A 128 -3.89 -5.46 20.69
N LEU A 129 -4.13 -4.72 19.61
CA LEU A 129 -3.62 -5.08 18.28
C LEU A 129 -3.45 -3.88 17.37
N GLY A 130 -2.47 -3.97 16.48
CA GLY A 130 -2.32 -3.04 15.36
C GLY A 130 -3.41 -3.25 14.31
N ILE A 131 -3.58 -2.28 13.40
CA ILE A 131 -4.54 -2.38 12.30
C ILE A 131 -3.97 -3.16 11.10
N GLY A 132 -2.66 -3.09 10.86
CA GLY A 132 -2.03 -3.82 9.75
C GLY A 132 -0.59 -3.33 9.57
N SER A 133 -0.43 -2.38 8.66
CA SER A 133 0.86 -1.83 8.26
C SER A 133 1.72 -1.25 9.40
N TRP A 134 3.01 -1.57 9.33
CA TRP A 134 4.06 -1.12 10.24
C TRP A 134 5.16 -0.35 9.48
N PRO A 135 5.81 0.67 10.08
CA PRO A 135 6.86 1.43 9.41
C PRO A 135 8.03 0.53 9.00
N ARG A 136 8.40 0.61 7.72
CA ARG A 136 9.45 -0.23 7.13
C ARG A 136 10.84 0.39 7.35
N PRO A 137 11.87 -0.42 7.64
CA PRO A 137 13.25 0.05 7.58
C PRO A 137 13.61 0.56 6.17
N ARG A 138 14.52 1.53 6.07
CA ARG A 138 14.92 2.12 4.77
C ARG A 138 15.41 1.07 3.76
N TRP A 139 16.17 0.08 4.22
CA TRP A 139 16.65 -1.00 3.36
C TRP A 139 15.52 -1.90 2.85
N MET A 140 14.41 -2.02 3.59
CA MET A 140 13.24 -2.77 3.13
C MET A 140 12.48 -2.00 2.05
N ILE A 141 12.36 -0.68 2.21
CA ILE A 141 11.79 0.20 1.18
C ILE A 141 12.59 0.08 -0.12
N GLN A 142 13.91 0.16 -0.04
CA GLN A 142 14.80 -0.05 -1.18
C GLN A 142 14.60 -1.42 -1.83
N ALA A 143 14.49 -2.49 -1.03
CA ALA A 143 14.23 -3.84 -1.53
C ALA A 143 12.89 -3.96 -2.26
N VAL A 144 11.83 -3.28 -1.78
CA VAL A 144 10.53 -3.20 -2.48
C VAL A 144 10.70 -2.57 -3.85
N HIS A 145 11.39 -1.43 -3.95
CA HIS A 145 11.62 -0.76 -5.24
C HIS A 145 12.45 -1.62 -6.19
N GLU A 146 13.59 -2.13 -5.72
CA GLU A 146 14.47 -2.99 -6.53
C GLU A 146 13.76 -4.25 -7.02
N HIS A 147 12.88 -4.84 -6.20
CA HIS A 147 12.06 -5.98 -6.62
C HIS A 147 11.02 -5.60 -7.67
N LEU A 148 10.27 -4.50 -7.48
CA LEU A 148 9.30 -3.99 -8.46
C LEU A 148 9.94 -3.61 -9.80
N GLU A 149 11.21 -3.22 -9.78
CA GLU A 149 12.01 -2.89 -10.97
C GLU A 149 12.74 -4.10 -11.57
N GLY A 150 12.60 -5.29 -10.97
CA GLY A 150 13.23 -6.53 -11.43
C GLY A 150 14.75 -6.61 -11.18
N ARG A 151 15.30 -5.73 -10.34
CA ARG A 151 16.71 -5.70 -9.93
C ARG A 151 17.01 -6.62 -8.74
N LEU A 152 16.01 -6.98 -7.95
CA LEU A 152 16.13 -7.91 -6.83
C LEU A 152 15.33 -9.19 -7.09
N SER A 153 15.98 -10.34 -6.92
CA SER A 153 15.33 -11.65 -7.10
C SER A 153 14.22 -11.84 -6.07
N GLU A 154 13.17 -12.61 -6.42
CA GLU A 154 12.10 -12.97 -5.48
C GLU A 154 12.67 -13.58 -4.19
N LYS A 155 13.65 -14.47 -4.31
CA LYS A 155 14.27 -15.15 -3.16
C LYS A 155 14.93 -14.15 -2.21
N ASP A 156 15.72 -13.22 -2.75
CA ASP A 156 16.44 -12.24 -1.95
C ASP A 156 15.47 -11.22 -1.35
N PHE A 157 14.46 -10.79 -2.11
CA PHE A 157 13.37 -9.96 -1.60
C PHE A 157 12.66 -10.61 -0.41
N GLN A 158 12.29 -11.89 -0.52
CA GLN A 158 11.64 -12.61 0.57
C GLN A 158 12.54 -12.75 1.79
N ALA A 159 13.84 -13.01 1.62
CA ALA A 159 14.78 -13.07 2.73
C ALA A 159 14.94 -11.72 3.44
N THR A 160 15.06 -10.61 2.68
CA THR A 160 15.09 -9.26 3.23
C THR A 160 13.79 -8.92 3.97
N ALA A 161 12.64 -9.27 3.39
CA ALA A 161 11.34 -9.08 4.01
C ALA A 161 11.18 -9.89 5.31
N ASP A 162 11.68 -11.13 5.37
CA ASP A 162 11.67 -11.93 6.60
C ASP A 162 12.36 -11.19 7.76
N ASP A 163 13.50 -10.55 7.51
CA ASP A 163 14.21 -9.76 8.53
C ASP A 163 13.40 -8.55 8.98
N ALA A 164 12.70 -7.88 8.06
CA ALA A 164 11.86 -6.74 8.40
C ALA A 164 10.66 -7.15 9.25
N VAL A 165 10.05 -8.29 8.91
CA VAL A 165 8.95 -8.89 9.68
C VAL A 165 9.43 -9.25 11.09
N ARG A 166 10.62 -9.85 11.26
CA ARG A 166 11.19 -10.13 12.59
C ARG A 166 11.27 -8.87 13.45
N LEU A 167 11.77 -7.76 12.89
CA LEU A 167 11.85 -6.48 13.61
C LEU A 167 10.47 -5.95 14.03
N ALA A 168 9.48 -6.03 13.13
CA ALA A 168 8.12 -5.59 13.42
C ALA A 168 7.43 -6.46 14.49
N VAL A 169 7.64 -7.78 14.44
CA VAL A 169 7.12 -8.73 15.43
C VAL A 169 7.74 -8.49 16.81
N GLU A 170 9.06 -8.36 16.88
CA GLU A 170 9.76 -8.07 18.14
C GLU A 170 9.31 -6.74 18.77
N ALA A 171 9.09 -5.70 17.97
CA ALA A 171 8.57 -4.43 18.46
C ALA A 171 7.15 -4.56 19.05
N GLN A 172 6.26 -5.28 18.37
CA GLN A 172 4.91 -5.53 18.86
C GLN A 172 4.91 -6.37 20.15
N LEU A 173 5.78 -7.40 20.23
CA LEU A 173 5.94 -8.21 21.43
C LEU A 173 6.42 -7.38 22.62
N ARG A 174 7.45 -6.54 22.44
CA ARG A 174 7.91 -5.61 23.49
C ARG A 174 6.83 -4.63 23.92
N ALA A 175 6.01 -4.16 22.98
CA ALA A 175 4.86 -3.30 23.27
C ALA A 175 3.70 -4.02 24.00
N GLY A 176 3.75 -5.35 24.18
CA GLY A 176 2.71 -6.10 24.89
C GLY A 176 1.41 -6.27 24.10
N VAL A 177 1.52 -6.35 22.77
CA VAL A 177 0.43 -6.64 21.83
C VAL A 177 -0.07 -8.08 21.99
N ASP A 178 -1.39 -8.28 21.95
CA ASP A 178 -2.03 -9.59 22.11
C ASP A 178 -2.31 -10.30 20.78
N VAL A 179 -2.41 -9.55 19.67
CA VAL A 179 -2.60 -10.09 18.32
C VAL A 179 -1.59 -9.46 17.36
N LEU A 180 -0.67 -10.28 16.87
CA LEU A 180 0.44 -9.81 16.05
C LEU A 180 0.06 -9.72 14.57
N THR A 181 0.61 -8.74 13.88
CA THR A 181 0.67 -8.69 12.42
C THR A 181 2.12 -8.83 11.96
N ASP A 182 2.32 -9.20 10.69
CA ASP A 182 3.66 -9.17 10.07
C ASP A 182 4.10 -7.73 9.73
N GLY A 183 3.26 -6.73 10.00
CA GLY A 183 3.48 -5.34 9.65
C GLY A 183 3.37 -5.03 8.16
N GLU A 184 2.88 -5.97 7.34
CA GLU A 184 2.75 -5.86 5.88
C GLU A 184 4.07 -5.48 5.19
N GLN A 185 5.20 -5.91 5.75
CA GLN A 185 6.54 -5.43 5.33
C GLN A 185 6.83 -5.72 3.85
N ARG A 186 6.20 -6.76 3.27
CA ARG A 186 6.37 -7.20 1.87
C ARG A 186 5.56 -6.40 0.85
N ARG A 187 4.77 -5.44 1.31
CA ARG A 187 3.75 -4.77 0.50
C ARG A 187 4.12 -3.30 0.29
N ASP A 188 4.00 -2.82 -0.93
CA ASP A 188 4.16 -1.40 -1.30
C ASP A 188 2.86 -0.62 -1.04
N SER A 189 1.72 -1.17 -1.50
CA SER A 189 0.36 -0.68 -1.31
C SER A 189 -0.66 -1.81 -1.44
N TYR A 190 -1.91 -1.56 -1.05
CA TYR A 190 -3.01 -2.54 -1.14
C TYR A 190 -3.26 -3.06 -2.56
N ALA A 191 -3.32 -2.15 -3.53
CA ALA A 191 -3.69 -2.46 -4.91
C ALA A 191 -2.58 -3.21 -5.64
N SER A 192 -1.34 -2.73 -5.50
CA SER A 192 -0.16 -3.35 -6.12
C SER A 192 0.12 -4.74 -5.56
N PHE A 193 -0.05 -4.92 -4.23
CA PHE A 193 0.14 -6.22 -3.57
C PHE A 193 -0.72 -7.31 -4.21
N VAL A 194 -2.01 -7.05 -4.41
CA VAL A 194 -2.91 -8.03 -5.03
C VAL A 194 -2.70 -8.09 -6.54
N GLY A 195 -2.66 -6.94 -7.21
CA GLY A 195 -2.54 -6.88 -8.67
C GLY A 195 -1.31 -7.58 -9.23
N SER A 196 -0.19 -7.57 -8.49
CA SER A 196 1.04 -8.29 -8.87
C SER A 196 0.98 -9.81 -8.70
N ARG A 197 0.01 -10.34 -7.94
CA ARG A 197 -0.10 -11.77 -7.60
C ARG A 197 -1.25 -12.49 -8.31
N LEU A 198 -2.20 -11.75 -8.87
CA LEU A 198 -3.30 -12.33 -9.65
C LEU A 198 -2.83 -12.75 -11.04
N ASP A 199 -3.33 -13.90 -11.51
CA ASP A 199 -3.19 -14.25 -12.92
C ASP A 199 -4.03 -13.28 -13.76
N ASN A 200 -3.51 -12.95 -14.95
CA ASN A 200 -4.17 -12.05 -15.90
C ASN A 200 -4.36 -10.62 -15.38
N CYS A 201 -3.69 -10.23 -14.30
CA CYS A 201 -3.56 -8.85 -13.84
C CYS A 201 -2.10 -8.41 -13.90
N GLN A 202 -1.86 -7.15 -14.23
CA GLN A 202 -0.51 -6.59 -14.30
C GLN A 202 -0.49 -5.16 -13.77
N LEU A 203 0.63 -4.77 -13.17
CA LEU A 203 0.85 -3.39 -12.71
C LEU A 203 1.44 -2.56 -13.85
N ILE A 204 0.63 -1.62 -14.36
CA ILE A 204 0.98 -0.76 -15.50
C ILE A 204 1.23 0.67 -15.02
N PRO A 205 2.34 1.31 -15.40
CA PRO A 205 2.54 2.74 -15.15
C PRO A 205 1.38 3.56 -15.73
N LEU A 206 0.89 4.56 -14.98
CA LEU A 206 -0.22 5.39 -15.45
C LEU A 206 0.05 6.10 -16.78
N THR A 207 1.31 6.44 -17.04
CA THR A 207 1.73 7.03 -18.31
C THR A 207 1.42 6.12 -19.50
N ASP A 208 1.56 4.81 -19.31
CA ASP A 208 1.46 3.80 -20.36
C ASP A 208 0.00 3.44 -20.65
N LEU A 209 -0.89 3.62 -19.66
CA LEU A 209 -2.35 3.49 -19.84
C LEU A 209 -2.91 4.42 -20.92
N THR A 210 -2.25 5.56 -21.19
CA THR A 210 -2.68 6.51 -22.23
C THR A 210 -2.81 5.85 -23.61
N ALA A 211 -2.06 4.78 -23.89
CA ALA A 211 -2.17 4.05 -25.15
C ALA A 211 -3.37 3.08 -25.21
N MET A 212 -3.95 2.74 -24.06
CA MET A 212 -4.99 1.70 -23.90
C MET A 212 -6.40 2.27 -23.72
N VAL A 213 -6.52 3.58 -23.52
CA VAL A 213 -7.80 4.25 -23.23
C VAL A 213 -8.52 4.76 -24.48
N ASP A 214 -9.86 4.86 -24.41
CA ASP A 214 -10.73 5.38 -25.46
C ASP A 214 -10.41 6.84 -25.79
N ASP A 215 -10.41 7.70 -24.77
CA ASP A 215 -10.18 9.15 -24.88
C ASP A 215 -8.86 9.54 -24.20
N ARG A 216 -7.82 9.66 -25.04
CA ARG A 216 -6.46 9.95 -24.60
C ARG A 216 -6.32 11.36 -24.02
N GLU A 217 -7.01 12.35 -24.60
CA GLU A 217 -6.93 13.74 -24.16
C GLU A 217 -7.57 13.93 -22.78
N LYS A 218 -8.76 13.35 -22.59
CA LYS A 218 -9.43 13.35 -21.28
C LYS A 218 -8.59 12.65 -20.23
N PHE A 219 -8.03 11.48 -20.54
CA PHE A 219 -7.20 10.74 -19.59
C PHE A 219 -5.93 11.52 -19.22
N GLN A 220 -5.25 12.14 -20.19
CA GLN A 220 -4.10 13.00 -19.91
C GLN A 220 -4.46 14.19 -19.03
N LYS A 221 -5.64 14.79 -19.20
CA LYS A 221 -6.13 15.86 -18.32
C LYS A 221 -6.36 15.36 -16.90
N GLU A 222 -6.89 14.15 -16.74
CA GLU A 222 -7.05 13.49 -15.44
C GLU A 222 -5.69 13.19 -14.79
N LEU A 223 -4.69 12.72 -15.56
CA LEU A 223 -3.33 12.51 -15.07
C LEU A 223 -2.66 13.82 -14.59
N ARG A 224 -2.88 14.94 -15.28
CA ARG A 224 -2.34 16.25 -14.86
C ARG A 224 -3.01 16.82 -13.60
N ALA A 225 -4.20 16.33 -13.27
CA ALA A 225 -4.92 16.72 -12.06
C ALA A 225 -4.49 15.90 -10.82
N LEU A 226 -3.57 14.94 -10.99
CA LEU A 226 -3.01 14.18 -9.88
C LEU A 226 -2.06 15.05 -9.06
N ASP A 227 -2.18 14.93 -7.74
CA ASP A 227 -1.25 15.55 -6.79
C ASP A 227 0.09 14.76 -6.68
N ILE A 228 0.27 13.71 -7.50
CA ILE A 228 1.44 12.80 -7.50
C ILE A 228 1.92 12.60 -8.95
N PRO A 229 3.24 12.52 -9.21
CA PRO A 229 3.76 12.22 -10.55
C PRO A 229 3.22 10.90 -11.10
N ALA A 230 2.49 10.95 -12.22
CA ALA A 230 1.89 9.76 -12.84
C ALA A 230 2.90 8.66 -13.19
N ALA A 231 4.16 9.02 -13.50
CA ALA A 231 5.22 8.08 -13.83
C ALA A 231 5.63 7.17 -12.66
N GLU A 232 5.37 7.60 -11.43
CA GLU A 232 5.70 6.85 -10.20
C GLU A 232 4.53 5.97 -9.74
N VAL A 233 3.35 6.09 -10.37
CA VAL A 233 2.15 5.35 -10.00
C VAL A 233 1.94 4.19 -10.97
N ARG A 234 1.90 2.98 -10.42
CA ARG A 234 1.51 1.76 -11.13
C ARG A 234 0.10 1.36 -10.73
N HIS A 235 -0.71 0.98 -11.70
CA HIS A 235 -2.10 0.65 -11.50
C HIS A 235 -2.38 -0.80 -11.96
N PRO A 236 -3.18 -1.58 -11.21
CA PRO A 236 -3.54 -2.93 -11.62
C PRO A 236 -4.51 -2.92 -12.79
N VAL A 237 -4.13 -3.56 -13.89
CA VAL A 237 -4.93 -3.69 -15.11
C VAL A 237 -5.23 -5.16 -15.35
N VAL A 238 -6.48 -5.46 -15.69
CA VAL A 238 -6.96 -6.83 -15.90
C VAL A 238 -7.11 -7.13 -17.38
N PHE A 239 -6.47 -8.20 -17.84
CA PHE A 239 -6.37 -8.62 -19.25
C PHE A 239 -7.15 -9.88 -19.60
N GLY A 240 -7.60 -10.62 -18.58
CA GLY A 240 -8.37 -11.86 -18.72
C GLY A 240 -9.16 -12.14 -17.45
N ARG A 241 -9.86 -13.28 -17.41
CA ARG A 241 -10.52 -13.72 -16.17
C ARG A 241 -9.47 -13.87 -15.07
N LEU A 242 -9.72 -13.28 -13.90
CA LEU A 242 -8.77 -13.29 -12.78
C LEU A 242 -8.59 -14.72 -12.27
N GLY A 243 -7.35 -15.15 -12.16
CA GLY A 243 -6.97 -16.40 -11.52
C GLY A 243 -6.00 -16.15 -10.38
N ARG A 244 -5.64 -17.22 -9.66
CA ARG A 244 -4.62 -17.16 -8.63
C ARG A 244 -3.78 -18.43 -8.61
N SER A 245 -2.67 -18.43 -9.36
CA SER A 245 -1.73 -19.55 -9.42
C SER A 245 -0.87 -19.71 -8.15
N ARG A 246 -0.89 -18.73 -7.25
CA ARG A 246 -0.08 -18.70 -6.01
C ARG A 246 -0.82 -17.94 -4.90
N PRO A 247 -0.68 -18.28 -3.61
CA PRO A 247 -1.34 -17.54 -2.52
C PRO A 247 -1.02 -16.05 -2.48
N LEU A 248 -1.98 -15.24 -2.02
CA LEU A 248 -1.78 -13.80 -1.86
C LEU A 248 -0.88 -13.52 -0.65
N ALA A 249 -1.30 -13.97 0.54
CA ALA A 249 -0.72 -13.71 1.85
C ALA A 249 -0.48 -14.97 2.69
N VAL A 250 -0.86 -16.19 2.25
CA VAL A 250 -0.62 -17.44 3.02
C VAL A 250 0.86 -17.58 3.43
N HIS A 251 1.80 -17.26 2.55
CA HIS A 251 3.24 -17.29 2.87
C HIS A 251 3.62 -16.31 4.01
N GLU A 252 2.96 -15.16 4.09
CA GLU A 252 3.14 -14.19 5.19
C GLU A 252 2.62 -14.79 6.50
N ALA A 253 1.45 -15.44 6.47
CA ALA A 253 0.86 -16.11 7.63
C ALA A 253 1.73 -17.26 8.14
N VAL A 254 2.23 -18.11 7.25
CA VAL A 254 3.12 -19.24 7.58
C VAL A 254 4.40 -18.74 8.23
N PHE A 255 5.03 -17.71 7.65
CA PHE A 255 6.25 -17.14 8.23
C PHE A 255 5.98 -16.50 9.59
N LEU A 256 4.94 -15.67 9.72
CA LEU A 256 4.58 -15.05 11.00
C LEU A 256 4.29 -16.09 12.07
N ARG A 257 3.56 -17.16 11.73
CA ARG A 257 3.28 -18.29 12.64
C ARG A 257 4.57 -19.00 13.08
N SER A 258 5.60 -19.07 12.25
CA SER A 258 6.90 -19.65 12.63
C SER A 258 7.63 -18.85 13.71
N LEU A 259 7.29 -17.56 13.87
CA LEU A 259 7.90 -16.67 14.86
C LEU A 259 7.15 -16.65 16.20
N THR A 260 5.87 -17.06 16.24
CA THR A 260 5.03 -16.85 17.41
C THR A 260 3.84 -17.81 17.55
N ALA A 261 3.54 -18.16 18.81
CA ALA A 261 2.32 -18.87 19.20
C ALA A 261 1.15 -17.92 19.51
N THR A 262 1.40 -16.61 19.65
CA THR A 262 0.38 -15.58 19.88
C THR A 262 -0.66 -15.58 18.75
N PRO A 263 -1.93 -15.19 18.99
CA PRO A 263 -2.87 -14.91 17.92
C PRO A 263 -2.26 -14.03 16.83
N ILE A 264 -2.52 -14.36 15.56
CA ILE A 264 -2.03 -13.58 14.41
C ILE A 264 -3.19 -13.06 13.58
N LYS A 265 -2.99 -11.88 12.98
CA LYS A 265 -3.95 -11.26 12.08
C LYS A 265 -3.29 -10.95 10.73
N ILE A 266 -4.02 -11.24 9.66
CA ILE A 266 -3.63 -10.89 8.28
C ILE A 266 -4.66 -9.92 7.72
N ALA A 267 -4.20 -8.77 7.23
CA ALA A 267 -5.04 -7.80 6.53
C ALA A 267 -4.99 -8.06 5.01
N LEU A 268 -6.12 -7.94 4.33
CA LEU A 268 -6.27 -7.99 2.89
C LEU A 268 -7.12 -6.80 2.45
N PRO A 269 -6.91 -6.24 1.25
CA PRO A 269 -7.88 -5.30 0.70
C PRO A 269 -9.23 -5.98 0.49
N GLY A 270 -10.29 -5.23 0.74
CA GLY A 270 -11.66 -5.73 0.58
C GLY A 270 -12.08 -5.88 -0.88
N PRO A 271 -13.13 -6.69 -1.15
CA PRO A 271 -13.58 -6.96 -2.51
C PRO A 271 -14.11 -5.71 -3.22
N TYR A 272 -14.73 -4.77 -2.52
CA TYR A 272 -15.26 -3.56 -3.14
C TYR A 272 -14.14 -2.58 -3.52
N LEU A 273 -13.16 -2.37 -2.63
CA LEU A 273 -11.93 -1.64 -2.94
C LEU A 273 -11.23 -2.19 -4.18
N LEU A 274 -10.98 -3.50 -4.23
CA LEU A 274 -10.30 -4.12 -5.37
C LEU A 274 -11.12 -4.00 -6.65
N THR A 275 -12.44 -4.22 -6.59
CA THR A 275 -13.33 -4.09 -7.74
C THR A 275 -13.28 -2.66 -8.29
N ARG A 276 -13.41 -1.63 -7.44
CA ARG A 276 -13.29 -0.23 -7.89
C ARG A 276 -11.92 0.07 -8.48
N THR A 277 -10.87 -0.43 -7.83
CA THR A 277 -9.50 -0.17 -8.25
C THR A 277 -9.16 -0.84 -9.58
N MET A 278 -9.65 -2.05 -9.85
CA MET A 278 -9.32 -2.81 -11.05
C MET A 278 -10.27 -2.54 -12.23
N TRP A 279 -11.44 -1.94 -11.97
CA TRP A 279 -12.41 -1.60 -13.00
C TRP A 279 -12.10 -0.23 -13.64
N LEU A 280 -11.53 -0.26 -14.84
CA LEU A 280 -11.23 0.93 -15.63
C LEU A 280 -12.16 1.04 -16.84
N ASP A 281 -13.23 1.83 -16.69
CA ASP A 281 -14.20 2.12 -17.77
C ASP A 281 -13.60 2.77 -19.01
N CYS A 282 -12.43 3.41 -18.87
CA CYS A 282 -11.78 4.11 -19.97
C CYS A 282 -10.99 3.18 -20.90
N LEU A 283 -10.76 1.92 -20.54
CA LEU A 283 -10.02 0.97 -21.38
C LEU A 283 -10.84 0.51 -22.59
N ARG A 284 -10.22 0.54 -23.77
CA ARG A 284 -10.81 0.09 -25.04
C ARG A 284 -11.18 -1.38 -25.04
N GLU A 285 -10.26 -2.21 -24.54
CA GLU A 285 -10.41 -3.66 -24.48
C GLU A 285 -10.53 -4.07 -23.01
N ARG A 286 -11.61 -4.77 -22.67
CA ARG A 286 -11.87 -5.27 -21.31
C ARG A 286 -12.23 -6.76 -21.37
N PRO A 287 -11.70 -7.59 -20.45
CA PRO A 287 -12.05 -9.00 -20.38
C PRO A 287 -13.40 -9.28 -19.69
N TYR A 288 -14.06 -8.24 -19.17
CA TYR A 288 -15.34 -8.30 -18.47
C TYR A 288 -16.32 -7.30 -19.08
N GLU A 289 -17.57 -7.71 -19.24
CA GLU A 289 -18.63 -6.84 -19.77
C GLU A 289 -19.08 -5.81 -18.75
N THR A 290 -19.11 -6.20 -17.46
CA THR A 290 -19.59 -5.36 -16.35
C THR A 290 -18.64 -5.40 -15.16
N ARG A 291 -18.70 -4.36 -14.32
CA ARG A 291 -17.97 -4.30 -13.05
C ARG A 291 -18.40 -5.42 -12.11
N GLU A 292 -19.67 -5.79 -12.13
CA GLU A 292 -20.24 -6.88 -11.35
C GLU A 292 -19.66 -8.25 -11.76
N ASP A 293 -19.36 -8.46 -13.04
CA ASP A 293 -18.69 -9.68 -13.50
C ASP A 293 -17.25 -9.78 -13.01
N LEU A 294 -16.51 -8.66 -13.00
CA LEU A 294 -15.18 -8.57 -12.39
C LEU A 294 -15.27 -8.84 -10.87
N ALA A 295 -16.25 -8.22 -10.20
CA ALA A 295 -16.43 -8.35 -8.77
C ALA A 295 -16.66 -9.80 -8.33
N ARG A 296 -17.39 -10.60 -9.11
CA ARG A 296 -17.57 -12.05 -8.85
C ARG A 296 -16.24 -12.80 -8.81
N ASP A 297 -15.32 -12.49 -9.71
CA ASP A 297 -13.99 -13.10 -9.71
C ASP A 297 -13.10 -12.58 -8.57
N VAL A 298 -13.18 -11.30 -8.23
CA VAL A 298 -12.50 -10.73 -7.06
C VAL A 298 -12.97 -11.42 -5.77
N VAL A 299 -14.29 -11.55 -5.57
CA VAL A 299 -14.89 -12.25 -4.42
C VAL A 299 -14.41 -13.69 -4.36
N ARG A 300 -14.45 -14.42 -5.49
CA ARG A 300 -13.97 -15.79 -5.56
C ARG A 300 -12.51 -15.90 -5.12
N VAL A 301 -11.61 -15.11 -5.70
CA VAL A 301 -10.17 -15.17 -5.40
C VAL A 301 -9.88 -14.84 -3.93
N LEU A 302 -10.50 -13.80 -3.37
CA LEU A 302 -10.32 -13.46 -1.96
C LEU A 302 -10.92 -14.52 -1.03
N ARG A 303 -12.04 -15.14 -1.42
CA ARG A 303 -12.64 -16.25 -0.68
C ARG A 303 -11.75 -17.47 -0.68
N GLU A 304 -11.11 -17.81 -1.81
CA GLU A 304 -10.10 -18.86 -1.87
C GLU A 304 -8.96 -18.57 -0.89
N GLU A 305 -8.40 -17.35 -0.92
CA GLU A 305 -7.33 -16.93 -0.02
C GLU A 305 -7.73 -17.01 1.46
N LEU A 306 -8.91 -16.48 1.81
CA LEU A 306 -9.46 -16.53 3.17
C LEU A 306 -9.54 -17.97 3.69
N ARG A 307 -9.95 -18.92 2.85
CA ARG A 307 -10.03 -20.34 3.26
C ARG A 307 -8.66 -20.93 3.56
N PHE A 308 -7.63 -20.59 2.77
CA PHE A 308 -6.26 -21.03 3.07
C PHE A 308 -5.72 -20.36 4.34
N LEU A 309 -5.93 -19.05 4.53
CA LEU A 309 -5.51 -18.36 5.76
C LEU A 309 -6.17 -18.94 7.02
N LEU A 310 -7.47 -19.27 6.95
CA LEU A 310 -8.17 -19.92 8.07
C LEU A 310 -7.62 -21.33 8.35
N ALA A 311 -7.22 -22.07 7.31
CA ALA A 311 -6.58 -23.38 7.42
C ALA A 311 -5.16 -23.31 7.99
N GLU A 312 -4.43 -22.20 7.80
CA GLU A 312 -3.14 -21.95 8.46
C GLU A 312 -3.28 -21.50 9.94
N GLY A 313 -4.50 -21.48 10.48
CA GLY A 313 -4.72 -21.12 11.88
C GLY A 313 -4.53 -19.62 12.16
N VAL A 314 -4.78 -18.75 11.16
CA VAL A 314 -4.83 -17.30 11.35
C VAL A 314 -6.03 -16.95 12.24
N SER A 315 -5.80 -16.29 13.38
CA SER A 315 -6.85 -15.99 14.36
C SER A 315 -7.87 -14.98 13.84
N LEU A 316 -7.44 -14.03 13.01
CA LEU A 316 -8.32 -13.01 12.43
C LEU A 316 -7.86 -12.63 11.01
N VAL A 317 -8.76 -12.65 10.03
CA VAL A 317 -8.52 -12.11 8.69
C VAL A 317 -9.32 -10.82 8.54
N GLN A 318 -8.64 -9.72 8.24
CA GLN A 318 -9.24 -8.39 8.10
C GLN A 318 -9.36 -8.02 6.63
N PHE A 319 -10.51 -7.47 6.24
CA PHE A 319 -10.72 -6.83 4.95
C PHE A 319 -10.76 -5.32 5.11
N ASP A 320 -9.94 -4.61 4.34
CA ASP A 320 -9.81 -3.16 4.39
C ASP A 320 -10.64 -2.50 3.29
N GLU A 321 -11.61 -1.68 3.70
CA GLU A 321 -12.51 -0.94 2.81
C GLU A 321 -12.49 0.57 3.15
N PRO A 322 -11.34 1.26 3.05
CA PRO A 322 -11.24 2.70 3.29
C PRO A 322 -12.09 3.51 2.32
N VAL A 323 -12.33 2.96 1.13
CA VAL A 323 -13.09 3.57 0.04
C VAL A 323 -14.58 3.77 0.37
N LEU A 324 -15.14 3.04 1.35
CA LEU A 324 -16.55 3.20 1.74
C LEU A 324 -16.82 4.58 2.34
N THR A 325 -15.85 5.18 3.02
CA THR A 325 -16.00 6.53 3.56
C THR A 325 -15.95 7.59 2.46
N GLU A 326 -15.15 7.36 1.41
CA GLU A 326 -15.11 8.22 0.21
C GLU A 326 -16.48 8.25 -0.48
N VAL A 327 -17.14 7.09 -0.64
CA VAL A 327 -18.47 6.97 -1.25
C VAL A 327 -19.49 7.88 -0.57
N VAL A 328 -19.44 8.01 0.76
CA VAL A 328 -20.43 8.79 1.52
C VAL A 328 -20.03 10.24 1.80
N PHE A 329 -18.72 10.56 1.84
CA PHE A 329 -18.25 11.90 2.23
C PHE A 329 -17.72 12.74 1.07
N SER A 330 -17.31 12.15 -0.05
CA SER A 330 -16.66 12.92 -1.11
C SER A 330 -17.64 13.73 -1.96
N GLY A 331 -18.93 13.38 -1.99
CA GLY A 331 -19.94 14.09 -2.79
C GLY A 331 -19.52 14.29 -4.26
N GLY A 332 -20.30 15.01 -5.06
CA GLY A 332 -19.91 15.30 -6.46
C GLY A 332 -18.72 16.25 -6.64
N HIS A 333 -18.07 16.72 -5.56
CA HIS A 333 -17.23 17.92 -5.58
C HIS A 333 -15.89 17.85 -4.84
N GLN A 334 -15.51 16.76 -4.17
CA GLN A 334 -14.12 16.62 -3.72
C GLN A 334 -13.21 16.19 -4.87
N LYS A 335 -12.04 16.84 -4.95
CA LYS A 335 -10.97 16.52 -5.90
C LYS A 335 -10.66 15.03 -5.81
N ARG A 336 -10.76 14.36 -6.96
CA ARG A 336 -10.55 12.92 -7.13
C ARG A 336 -9.17 12.53 -6.59
N SER A 337 -9.10 11.92 -5.42
CA SER A 337 -7.85 11.30 -4.99
C SER A 337 -7.74 9.94 -5.69
N PHE A 338 -6.87 9.86 -6.69
CA PHE A 338 -6.58 8.61 -7.39
C PHE A 338 -6.06 7.50 -6.44
N MET A 339 -5.60 7.87 -5.24
CA MET A 339 -5.00 6.96 -4.28
C MET A 339 -5.92 5.83 -3.78
N CYS A 340 -7.23 5.92 -4.00
CA CYS A 340 -8.19 4.87 -3.62
C CYS A 340 -8.90 4.20 -4.81
N GLY A 341 -8.36 4.31 -6.04
CA GLY A 341 -8.91 3.58 -7.19
C GLY A 341 -10.20 4.17 -7.77
N ALA A 342 -10.41 5.48 -7.64
CA ALA A 342 -11.63 6.12 -8.09
C ALA A 342 -11.59 6.55 -9.57
N LEU A 343 -11.78 5.59 -10.49
CA LEU A 343 -12.17 5.88 -11.88
C LEU A 343 -13.37 5.01 -12.29
N SER A 344 -14.56 5.30 -11.71
CA SER A 344 -15.93 4.81 -12.04
C SER A 344 -16.76 4.75 -10.72
N GLU A 345 -18.05 5.09 -10.55
CA GLU A 345 -19.23 5.49 -11.35
C GLU A 345 -20.24 6.17 -10.36
N LYS A 346 -20.91 7.29 -10.67
CA LYS A 346 -22.29 7.49 -11.21
C LYS A 346 -23.52 6.96 -10.43
N LYS A 347 -23.40 6.05 -9.44
CA LYS A 347 -24.57 5.56 -8.67
C LYS A 347 -24.69 6.25 -7.30
N SER A 348 -25.86 6.16 -6.67
CA SER A 348 -26.07 6.78 -5.34
C SER A 348 -25.26 6.04 -4.27
N PRO A 349 -24.84 6.72 -3.18
CA PRO A 349 -24.09 6.08 -2.09
C PRO A 349 -24.79 4.83 -1.53
N GLU A 350 -26.12 4.82 -1.46
CA GLU A 350 -26.89 3.68 -0.94
C GLU A 350 -26.72 2.43 -1.80
N HIS A 351 -26.70 2.58 -3.13
CA HIS A 351 -26.49 1.45 -4.04
C HIS A 351 -25.08 0.89 -3.95
N GLU A 352 -24.06 1.76 -3.89
CA GLU A 352 -22.67 1.34 -3.76
C GLU A 352 -22.41 0.65 -2.41
N LEU A 353 -23.00 1.15 -1.32
CA LEU A 353 -22.92 0.50 -0.01
C LEU A 353 -23.65 -0.86 0.00
N ALA A 354 -24.82 -0.98 -0.63
CA ALA A 354 -25.52 -2.26 -0.75
C ALA A 354 -24.67 -3.28 -1.52
N PHE A 355 -24.10 -2.86 -2.66
CA PHE A 355 -23.21 -3.69 -3.46
C PHE A 355 -21.97 -4.13 -2.66
N ALA A 356 -21.31 -3.22 -1.95
CA ALA A 356 -20.16 -3.57 -1.11
C ALA A 356 -20.52 -4.60 -0.02
N ALA A 357 -21.71 -4.47 0.59
CA ALA A 357 -22.18 -5.43 1.58
C ALA A 357 -22.46 -6.81 0.97
N GLU A 358 -23.01 -6.87 -0.23
CA GLU A 358 -23.24 -8.11 -0.98
C GLU A 358 -21.92 -8.83 -1.24
N LEU A 359 -20.91 -8.13 -1.79
CA LEU A 359 -19.60 -8.70 -2.08
C LEU A 359 -18.91 -9.27 -0.82
N LEU A 360 -18.91 -8.50 0.28
CA LEU A 360 -18.33 -8.95 1.55
C LEU A 360 -19.08 -10.16 2.12
N ASN A 361 -20.42 -10.15 2.07
CA ASN A 361 -21.23 -11.23 2.60
C ASN A 361 -21.09 -12.53 1.78
N GLU A 362 -20.97 -12.42 0.45
CA GLU A 362 -20.69 -13.56 -0.43
C GLU A 362 -19.29 -14.13 -0.16
N LEU A 363 -18.28 -13.27 -0.04
CA LEU A 363 -16.91 -13.65 0.27
C LEU A 363 -16.83 -14.51 1.53
N ILE A 364 -17.58 -14.15 2.58
CA ILE A 364 -17.48 -14.80 3.91
C ILE A 364 -18.54 -15.86 4.17
N ALA A 365 -19.50 -16.08 3.26
CA ALA A 365 -20.64 -16.96 3.49
C ALA A 365 -20.19 -18.37 3.93
N GLY A 366 -20.74 -18.88 5.04
CA GLY A 366 -20.42 -20.22 5.56
C GLY A 366 -19.00 -20.38 6.15
N LEU A 367 -18.29 -19.28 6.39
CA LEU A 367 -17.00 -19.25 7.08
C LEU A 367 -17.16 -18.68 8.51
N PRO A 368 -16.24 -18.97 9.44
CA PRO A 368 -16.32 -18.50 10.83
C PRO A 368 -16.25 -16.96 10.91
N ALA A 369 -17.40 -16.31 11.03
CA ALA A 369 -17.53 -14.86 11.02
C ALA A 369 -16.70 -14.18 12.13
N GLU A 370 -16.61 -14.80 13.30
CA GLU A 370 -15.84 -14.34 14.45
C GLU A 370 -14.33 -14.21 14.18
N ARG A 371 -13.83 -14.90 13.15
CA ARG A 371 -12.43 -14.81 12.67
C ARG A 371 -12.27 -13.86 11.48
N ILE A 372 -13.28 -13.05 11.18
CA ILE A 372 -13.27 -12.13 10.04
C ILE A 372 -13.59 -10.72 10.51
N ALA A 373 -12.78 -9.76 10.08
CA ALA A 373 -12.93 -8.36 10.44
C ALA A 373 -13.10 -7.47 9.21
N LEU A 374 -13.75 -6.33 9.41
CA LEU A 374 -13.77 -5.22 8.46
C LEU A 374 -13.10 -4.00 9.10
N HIS A 375 -12.17 -3.39 8.39
CA HIS A 375 -11.66 -2.07 8.74
C HIS A 375 -12.16 -1.02 7.75
N THR A 376 -12.65 0.09 8.27
CA THR A 376 -12.99 1.26 7.46
C THR A 376 -12.57 2.54 8.18
N CYS A 377 -11.84 3.39 7.45
CA CYS A 377 -11.26 4.63 7.96
C CYS A 377 -11.45 5.76 6.96
N ARG A 378 -11.02 6.96 7.33
CA ARG A 378 -11.18 8.21 6.57
C ARG A 378 -9.91 8.60 5.80
N GLY A 379 -9.10 7.60 5.46
CA GLY A 379 -7.86 7.76 4.73
C GLY A 379 -6.62 7.91 5.62
N ASN A 380 -5.55 7.21 5.24
CA ASN A 380 -4.33 7.13 6.02
C ASN A 380 -3.06 7.38 5.19
N TRP A 381 -3.14 8.36 4.29
CA TRP A 381 -2.08 8.73 3.33
C TRP A 381 -1.28 9.98 3.75
N THR A 382 -1.77 10.73 4.72
CA THR A 382 -1.15 11.96 5.24
C THR A 382 -1.29 12.05 6.75
N ARG A 383 -0.32 12.73 7.36
CA ARG A 383 -0.34 13.15 8.76
C ARG A 383 -1.23 14.39 9.00
N ASP A 384 -1.49 15.16 7.94
CA ASP A 384 -2.38 16.31 7.99
C ASP A 384 -3.84 15.86 8.07
N GLU A 385 -4.44 16.02 9.25
CA GLU A 385 -5.83 15.64 9.48
C GLU A 385 -6.84 16.51 8.71
N ALA A 386 -6.48 17.74 8.35
CA ALA A 386 -7.34 18.63 7.59
C ALA A 386 -7.50 18.17 6.12
N ALA A 387 -6.53 17.41 5.61
CA ALA A 387 -6.55 16.81 4.28
C ALA A 387 -7.26 15.45 4.24
N ALA A 388 -7.62 14.87 5.40
CA ALA A 388 -8.36 13.61 5.49
C ALA A 388 -9.89 13.83 5.49
N LEU A 389 -10.65 12.76 5.20
CA LEU A 389 -12.12 12.84 5.22
C LEU A 389 -12.63 13.10 6.64
N THR A 390 -13.72 13.85 6.76
CA THR A 390 -14.35 14.23 8.04
C THR A 390 -15.82 13.80 8.04
N GLY A 391 -16.29 13.21 9.14
CA GLY A 391 -17.69 12.81 9.30
C GLY A 391 -17.89 11.57 10.17
N GLY A 392 -19.02 11.51 10.87
CA GLY A 392 -19.43 10.37 11.70
C GLY A 392 -19.85 9.15 10.87
N TYR A 393 -19.85 7.96 11.47
CA TYR A 393 -20.27 6.72 10.79
C TYR A 393 -21.78 6.62 10.48
N GLN A 394 -22.58 7.67 10.74
CA GLN A 394 -24.03 7.67 10.54
C GLN A 394 -24.45 7.21 9.14
N PRO A 395 -23.81 7.68 8.04
CA PRO A 395 -24.17 7.25 6.68
C PRO A 395 -23.88 5.77 6.39
N LEU A 396 -22.99 5.15 7.18
CA LEU A 396 -22.53 3.77 7.00
C LEU A 396 -23.32 2.78 7.88
N LEU A 397 -24.20 3.24 8.77
CA LEU A 397 -24.87 2.36 9.75
C LEU A 397 -25.66 1.22 9.11
N SER A 398 -26.39 1.49 8.01
CA SER A 398 -27.15 0.44 7.31
C SER A 398 -26.22 -0.67 6.79
N PHE A 399 -25.10 -0.27 6.18
CA PHE A 399 -24.06 -1.18 5.73
C PHE A 399 -23.40 -1.94 6.89
N LEU A 400 -22.99 -1.25 7.96
CA LEU A 400 -22.34 -1.88 9.12
C LEU A 400 -23.26 -2.89 9.82
N LYS A 401 -24.58 -2.67 9.82
CA LYS A 401 -25.57 -3.62 10.35
C LYS A 401 -25.75 -4.84 9.45
N SER A 402 -25.60 -4.69 8.13
CA SER A 402 -25.86 -5.76 7.15
C SER A 402 -24.67 -6.68 6.88
N VAL A 403 -23.43 -6.21 7.06
CA VAL A 403 -22.23 -7.05 6.87
C VAL A 403 -22.08 -8.10 7.96
N LYS A 404 -21.82 -9.35 7.58
CA LYS A 404 -21.81 -10.53 8.48
C LYS A 404 -20.45 -10.83 9.12
N VAL A 405 -19.49 -9.91 9.06
CA VAL A 405 -18.18 -10.03 9.74
C VAL A 405 -18.36 -10.08 11.27
N GLY A 406 -17.40 -10.63 12.01
CA GLY A 406 -17.46 -10.71 13.47
C GLY A 406 -16.84 -9.50 14.19
N VAL A 407 -15.97 -8.75 13.52
CA VAL A 407 -15.24 -7.63 14.13
C VAL A 407 -15.26 -6.40 13.22
N LEU A 408 -15.47 -5.22 13.80
CA LEU A 408 -15.31 -3.93 13.12
C LEU A 408 -14.14 -3.16 13.71
N PHE A 409 -13.16 -2.78 12.89
CA PHE A 409 -12.10 -1.84 13.26
C PHE A 409 -12.45 -0.45 12.75
N LEU A 410 -12.80 0.45 13.67
CA LEU A 410 -13.28 1.78 13.34
C LEU A 410 -12.36 2.86 13.91
N GLU A 411 -12.11 3.87 13.09
CA GLU A 411 -11.43 5.09 13.48
C GLU A 411 -12.37 5.91 14.38
N LEU A 412 -12.03 6.03 15.67
CA LEU A 412 -12.85 6.60 16.75
C LEU A 412 -12.01 7.44 17.74
N CYS A 413 -10.71 7.63 17.50
CA CYS A 413 -9.82 8.34 18.41
C CYS A 413 -10.06 9.85 18.37
N THR A 414 -10.43 10.38 17.20
CA THR A 414 -10.47 11.83 16.96
C THR A 414 -11.90 12.37 16.85
N PRO A 415 -12.16 13.63 17.24
CA PRO A 415 -13.46 14.27 17.00
C PRO A 415 -13.87 14.30 15.51
N ARG A 416 -12.88 14.28 14.60
CA ARG A 416 -13.09 14.21 13.14
C ARG A 416 -13.92 12.98 12.73
N ALA A 417 -13.81 11.90 13.50
CA ALA A 417 -14.53 10.66 13.26
C ALA A 417 -15.98 10.65 13.78
N GLY A 418 -16.41 11.73 14.45
CA GLY A 418 -17.73 11.85 15.06
C GLY A 418 -17.88 11.05 16.35
N GLU A 419 -19.10 11.06 16.88
CA GLU A 419 -19.44 10.46 18.16
C GLU A 419 -19.61 8.93 18.05
N MET A 420 -19.15 8.20 19.06
CA MET A 420 -19.20 6.73 19.10
C MET A 420 -20.63 6.23 19.35
N GLU A 421 -21.46 7.05 20.00
CA GLU A 421 -22.80 6.75 20.51
C GLU A 421 -23.76 6.25 19.42
N ILE A 422 -23.57 6.70 18.18
CA ILE A 422 -24.35 6.25 17.02
C ILE A 422 -24.20 4.75 16.72
N LEU A 423 -23.13 4.13 17.22
CA LEU A 423 -22.81 2.72 17.00
C LEU A 423 -23.47 1.81 18.04
N ARG A 424 -24.19 2.35 19.04
CA ARG A 424 -24.79 1.59 20.15
C ARG A 424 -25.68 0.44 19.67
N ASP A 425 -26.45 0.68 18.61
CA ASP A 425 -27.43 -0.28 18.08
C ASP A 425 -26.85 -1.21 17.01
N LEU A 426 -25.52 -1.34 16.94
CA LEU A 426 -24.89 -2.37 16.10
C LEU A 426 -25.12 -3.76 16.70
N PRO A 427 -25.34 -4.79 15.85
CA PRO A 427 -25.63 -6.16 16.29
C PRO A 427 -24.69 -6.67 17.39
N GLU A 428 -25.24 -7.32 18.42
CA GLU A 428 -24.48 -7.83 19.58
C GLU A 428 -23.40 -8.83 19.21
N ARG A 429 -23.58 -9.57 18.10
CA ARG A 429 -22.57 -10.47 17.54
C ARG A 429 -21.26 -9.78 17.14
N LEU A 430 -21.26 -8.46 16.95
CA LEU A 430 -20.09 -7.70 16.51
C LEU A 430 -19.21 -7.32 17.70
N ARG A 431 -17.93 -7.61 17.57
CA ARG A 431 -16.88 -7.01 18.40
C ARG A 431 -16.42 -5.69 17.78
N MET A 432 -16.05 -4.74 18.63
CA MET A 432 -15.68 -3.38 18.29
C MET A 432 -14.19 -3.15 18.59
N GLY A 433 -13.38 -3.06 17.55
CA GLY A 433 -12.04 -2.51 17.60
C GLY A 433 -12.09 -1.00 17.66
N VAL A 434 -11.83 -0.47 18.86
CA VAL A 434 -11.95 0.95 19.16
C VAL A 434 -10.59 1.61 18.97
N GLY A 435 -10.52 2.53 18.01
CA GLY A 435 -9.40 3.45 17.88
C GLY A 435 -9.24 4.33 19.11
N VAL A 436 -8.24 4.03 19.94
CA VAL A 436 -7.94 4.74 21.19
C VAL A 436 -6.71 5.64 21.12
N VAL A 437 -5.92 5.51 20.04
CA VAL A 437 -4.78 6.37 19.75
C VAL A 437 -4.82 6.84 18.30
N ASN A 438 -4.39 8.08 18.06
CA ASN A 438 -4.29 8.65 16.73
C ASN A 438 -2.88 8.39 16.17
N GLN A 439 -2.78 7.51 15.19
CA GLN A 439 -1.52 7.14 14.54
C GLN A 439 -0.87 8.27 13.74
N LYS A 440 -1.63 9.30 13.33
CA LYS A 440 -1.11 10.41 12.51
C LYS A 440 -0.27 11.42 13.31
N ARG A 441 -0.40 11.41 14.64
CA ARG A 441 0.27 12.35 15.54
C ARG A 441 1.47 11.71 16.23
N GLU A 442 2.55 12.48 16.35
CA GLU A 442 3.75 12.07 17.10
C GLU A 442 3.49 11.96 18.61
N ARG A 443 2.59 12.80 19.14
CA ARG A 443 2.19 12.72 20.55
C ARG A 443 1.60 11.34 20.84
N VAL A 444 2.19 10.66 21.82
CA VAL A 444 1.62 9.45 22.42
C VAL A 444 0.56 9.88 23.44
N GLU A 445 -0.64 9.35 23.30
CA GLU A 445 -1.75 9.54 24.22
C GLU A 445 -1.39 8.99 25.61
N THR A 446 -1.92 9.59 26.68
CA THR A 446 -1.64 9.09 28.02
C THR A 446 -2.47 7.85 28.33
N VAL A 447 -2.01 7.05 29.31
CA VAL A 447 -2.77 5.89 29.81
C VAL A 447 -4.18 6.30 30.24
N ASP A 448 -4.33 7.43 30.93
CA ASP A 448 -5.63 7.92 31.42
C ASP A 448 -6.57 8.33 30.27
N GLU A 449 -6.05 8.95 29.21
CA GLU A 449 -6.84 9.28 28.01
C GLU A 449 -7.40 8.01 27.36
N ILE A 450 -6.55 6.98 27.21
CA ILE A 450 -6.94 5.70 26.63
C ILE A 450 -7.95 4.98 27.53
N VAL A 451 -7.70 4.92 28.84
CA VAL A 451 -8.61 4.29 29.82
C VAL A 451 -9.97 4.97 29.83
N ALA A 452 -10.01 6.31 29.81
CA ALA A 452 -11.27 7.05 29.78
C ALA A 452 -12.08 6.74 28.51
N LYS A 453 -11.42 6.66 27.34
CA LYS A 453 -12.09 6.28 26.09
C LYS A 453 -12.54 4.82 26.09
N ALA A 454 -11.70 3.90 26.54
CA ALA A 454 -12.03 2.48 26.63
C ALA A 454 -13.20 2.22 27.59
N ARG A 455 -13.26 2.90 28.74
CA ARG A 455 -14.39 2.81 29.68
C ARG A 455 -15.70 3.26 29.04
N ARG A 456 -15.69 4.33 28.24
CA ARG A 456 -16.88 4.75 27.48
C ARG A 456 -17.32 3.67 26.49
N ALA A 457 -16.38 3.10 25.74
CA ALA A 457 -16.68 1.99 24.83
C ALA A 457 -17.22 0.75 25.55
N ILE A 458 -16.64 0.37 26.69
CA ILE A 458 -17.10 -0.75 27.52
C ILE A 458 -18.52 -0.50 28.03
N ALA A 459 -18.82 0.71 28.51
CA ALA A 459 -20.16 1.06 28.99
C ALA A 459 -21.23 0.99 27.88
N MET A 460 -20.83 1.20 26.63
CA MET A 460 -21.74 1.18 25.49
C MET A 460 -21.91 -0.20 24.86
N PHE A 461 -20.81 -0.93 24.65
CA PHE A 461 -20.81 -2.17 23.88
C PHE A 461 -20.72 -3.42 24.77
N GLY A 462 -20.33 -3.27 26.03
CA GLY A 462 -19.98 -4.38 26.92
C GLY A 462 -18.51 -4.79 26.78
N ARG A 463 -17.88 -5.17 27.90
CA ARG A 463 -16.46 -5.53 27.97
C ARG A 463 -16.06 -6.62 26.97
N GLU A 464 -16.87 -7.66 26.88
CA GLU A 464 -16.64 -8.84 26.02
C GLU A 464 -16.50 -8.49 24.53
N ARG A 465 -17.09 -7.37 24.11
CA ARG A 465 -17.11 -6.93 22.70
C ARG A 465 -15.99 -5.96 22.35
N VAL A 466 -15.30 -5.36 23.32
CA VAL A 466 -14.33 -4.29 23.04
C VAL A 466 -12.93 -4.87 22.77
N LEU A 467 -12.28 -4.36 21.73
CA LEU A 467 -10.88 -4.53 21.40
C LEU A 467 -10.21 -3.15 21.34
N LEU A 468 -8.91 -3.07 21.63
CA LEU A 468 -8.18 -1.79 21.71
C LEU A 468 -7.18 -1.69 20.55
N THR A 469 -7.32 -0.66 19.72
CA THR A 469 -6.49 -0.49 18.52
C THR A 469 -6.06 0.97 18.34
N PRO A 470 -5.04 1.25 17.51
CA PRO A 470 -4.94 2.56 16.88
C PRO A 470 -6.09 2.79 15.89
N ASP A 471 -6.29 4.04 15.49
CA ASP A 471 -7.32 4.45 14.53
C ASP A 471 -7.10 3.84 13.12
N CYS A 472 -5.85 3.63 12.70
CA CYS A 472 -5.47 2.98 11.44
C CYS A 472 -4.04 2.40 11.55
N GLY A 473 -3.51 1.85 10.45
CA GLY A 473 -2.13 1.35 10.37
C GLY A 473 -1.09 2.47 10.45
N PHE A 474 0.16 2.14 10.77
CA PHE A 474 1.22 3.13 10.96
C PHE A 474 1.98 3.47 9.67
N ALA A 475 1.80 2.71 8.58
CA ALA A 475 2.54 2.91 7.33
C ALA A 475 1.82 2.34 6.09
N THR A 476 0.67 2.91 5.74
CA THR A 476 -0.17 2.48 4.60
C THR A 476 0.61 2.37 3.29
N PHE A 477 1.51 3.33 3.03
CA PHE A 477 2.42 3.33 1.89
C PHE A 477 3.84 3.12 2.38
N ALA A 478 4.60 2.28 1.68
CA ALA A 478 5.99 1.99 2.05
C ALA A 478 6.85 3.26 2.14
N ASP A 479 6.70 4.17 1.18
CA ASP A 479 7.52 5.39 1.04
C ASP A 479 7.07 6.56 1.90
N ASN A 480 5.86 6.51 2.46
CA ASN A 480 5.29 7.62 3.24
C ASN A 480 4.61 7.12 4.52
N PRO A 481 5.40 6.63 5.51
CA PRO A 481 4.84 6.18 6.77
C PRO A 481 4.28 7.37 7.57
N VAL A 482 3.10 7.19 8.18
CA VAL A 482 2.46 8.25 8.99
C VAL A 482 3.07 8.37 10.39
N ALA A 483 3.81 7.35 10.84
CA ALA A 483 4.55 7.33 12.09
C ALA A 483 5.90 6.62 11.94
N SER A 484 6.86 6.90 12.83
CA SER A 484 8.09 6.10 12.94
C SER A 484 7.82 4.81 13.71
N ALA A 485 8.68 3.80 13.55
CA ALA A 485 8.57 2.54 14.28
C ALA A 485 8.61 2.74 15.81
N ALA A 486 9.43 3.68 16.30
CA ALA A 486 9.51 4.00 17.72
C ALA A 486 8.20 4.62 18.26
N ILE A 487 7.56 5.50 17.49
CA ILE A 487 6.26 6.07 17.88
C ILE A 487 5.15 5.02 17.81
N ALA A 488 5.19 4.14 16.79
CA ALA A 488 4.25 3.02 16.69
C ALA A 488 4.36 2.06 17.90
N GLU A 489 5.58 1.70 18.28
CA GLU A 489 5.88 0.87 19.47
C GLU A 489 5.38 1.55 20.75
N ALA A 490 5.74 2.81 20.98
CA ALA A 490 5.33 3.56 22.17
C ALA A 490 3.80 3.71 22.29
N LYS A 491 3.10 3.90 21.15
CA LYS A 491 1.63 3.97 21.14
C LYS A 491 1.00 2.63 21.51
N LEU A 492 1.47 1.52 20.92
CA LEU A 492 0.96 0.19 21.28
C LEU A 492 1.27 -0.18 22.73
N GLU A 493 2.47 0.16 23.22
CA GLU A 493 2.85 -0.04 24.63
C GLU A 493 1.90 0.72 25.57
N THR A 494 1.55 1.95 25.21
CA THR A 494 0.64 2.77 26.02
C THR A 494 -0.78 2.21 26.03
N ILE A 495 -1.25 1.63 24.91
CA ILE A 495 -2.52 0.89 24.87
C ILE A 495 -2.44 -0.36 25.77
N ALA A 496 -1.36 -1.13 25.72
CA ALA A 496 -1.17 -2.32 26.55
C ALA A 496 -1.14 -1.99 28.05
N ARG A 497 -0.50 -0.88 28.44
CA ARG A 497 -0.54 -0.36 29.81
C ARG A 497 -1.96 0.04 30.23
N ALA A 498 -2.71 0.70 29.36
CA ALA A 498 -4.12 1.04 29.62
C ALA A 498 -5.00 -0.20 29.76
N ARG A 499 -4.81 -1.23 28.91
CA ARG A 499 -5.46 -2.54 29.06
C ARG A 499 -5.21 -3.11 30.46
N SER A 500 -3.97 -3.13 30.94
CA SER A 500 -3.65 -3.64 32.28
C SER A 500 -4.41 -2.90 33.40
N VAL A 501 -4.58 -1.57 33.29
CA VAL A 501 -5.40 -0.78 34.23
C VAL A 501 -6.88 -1.19 34.17
N LEU A 502 -7.41 -1.48 32.99
CA LEU A 502 -8.82 -1.92 32.80
C LEU A 502 -9.06 -3.36 33.27
N LEU A 503 -8.05 -4.22 33.19
CA LEU A 503 -8.13 -5.60 33.70
C LEU A 503 -8.11 -5.63 35.23
N ASN A 504 -7.26 -4.82 35.87
CA ASN A 504 -7.08 -4.82 37.33
C ASN A 504 -8.20 -4.12 38.11
N ASN A 505 -8.95 -3.22 37.47
CA ASN A 505 -10.05 -2.45 38.09
C ASN A 505 -11.43 -2.86 37.54
N GLY A 506 -11.53 -4.07 36.97
CA GLY A 506 -12.70 -4.59 36.26
C GLY A 506 -13.62 -5.44 37.11
#